data_AF-A0A432RK94-F1
#
_entry.id   AF-A0A432RK94-F1
#
_cell.length_a   1.000
_cell.length_b   1.000
_cell.length_c   1.000
_cell.angle_alpha   90.00
_cell.angle_beta   90.00
_cell.angle_gamma   90.00
#
_symmetry.space_group_name_H-M   'P 1'
#
loop_
_entity.id
_entity.type
_entity.pdbx_description
1 polymer ?
#
loop_
_entity_poly.entity_id
_entity_poly.type
_entity_poly.pdbx_seq_one_letter_code
_entity_poly.pdbx_strand_id
1 'polypeptide(L)'
;MLTLFFEGRLERQYNPNIALQASNSSDTPSQVTLEMNRFGHYVTSGTINGQTVTFLVDTGATRISIPGNVARQLDLKRGVPHRVMTANGSITVYSTFLERVAIGPLEMRNLQGHVNPHMGGQEILLGMNFLKSLEMTQRANRLILKKL
;
A
#
# COMPACT_ATOMS: atom_id res chain seq x y z
N MET A 1 -29.68 -4.65 11.78
CA MET A 1 -29.49 -4.20 10.38
C MET A 1 -28.83 -2.81 10.26
N LEU A 2 -28.58 -2.07 11.36
CA LEU A 2 -27.98 -0.72 11.32
C LEU A 2 -26.43 -0.72 11.30
N THR A 3 -25.80 -1.75 11.89
CA THR A 3 -24.33 -1.89 12.03
C THR A 3 -23.60 -1.99 10.70
N LEU A 4 -24.11 -2.80 9.77
CA LEU A 4 -23.50 -3.01 8.45
C LEU A 4 -23.48 -1.73 7.59
N PHE A 5 -24.51 -0.88 7.70
CA PHE A 5 -24.56 0.40 6.96
C PHE A 5 -23.58 1.44 7.53
N PHE A 6 -23.35 1.42 8.84
CA PHE A 6 -22.43 2.35 9.51
C PHE A 6 -20.97 1.97 9.25
N GLU A 7 -20.64 0.68 9.32
CA GLU A 7 -19.30 0.15 9.00
C GLU A 7 -18.90 0.46 7.55
N GLY A 8 -19.80 0.24 6.59
CA GLY A 8 -19.53 0.54 5.17
C GLY A 8 -19.30 2.03 4.88
N ARG A 9 -19.89 2.95 5.66
CA ARG A 9 -19.59 4.39 5.53
C ARG A 9 -18.24 4.76 6.15
N LEU A 10 -17.90 4.19 7.30
CA LEU A 10 -16.60 4.42 7.95
C LEU A 10 -15.45 3.92 7.09
N GLU A 11 -15.59 2.74 6.49
CA GLU A 11 -14.59 2.15 5.62
C GLU A 11 -14.35 2.99 4.37
N ARG A 12 -15.41 3.48 3.71
CA ARG A 12 -15.27 4.41 2.56
C ARG A 12 -14.67 5.76 2.96
N GLN A 13 -14.92 6.23 4.18
CA GLN A 13 -14.30 7.47 4.67
C GLN A 13 -12.81 7.29 4.95
N TYR A 14 -12.37 6.08 5.29
CA TYR A 14 -10.96 5.76 5.52
C TYR A 14 -10.22 5.44 4.21
N ASN A 15 -10.79 4.58 3.37
CA ASN A 15 -10.29 4.24 2.04
C ASN A 15 -11.32 4.67 0.98
N PRO A 16 -11.22 5.90 0.44
CA PRO A 16 -12.07 6.33 -0.67
C PRO A 16 -11.70 5.64 -2.00
N ASN A 17 -10.58 4.92 -2.05
CA ASN A 17 -9.98 4.36 -3.27
C ASN A 17 -10.19 2.83 -3.39
N ILE A 18 -11.32 2.31 -2.90
CA ILE A 18 -11.66 0.88 -3.00
C ILE A 18 -11.89 0.47 -4.46
N ALA A 19 -12.54 1.34 -5.23
CA ALA A 19 -12.76 1.17 -6.67
C ALA A 19 -11.93 2.23 -7.41
N LEU A 20 -10.76 1.82 -7.90
CA LEU A 20 -9.85 2.72 -8.60
C LEU A 20 -10.41 3.09 -9.97
N GLN A 21 -10.43 4.39 -10.25
CA GLN A 21 -10.65 4.90 -11.60
C GLN A 21 -9.35 4.72 -12.38
N ALA A 22 -9.23 3.58 -13.06
CA ALA A 22 -8.12 3.29 -13.96
C ALA A 22 -8.47 3.74 -15.37
N SER A 23 -7.60 4.54 -16.00
CA SER A 23 -7.68 4.82 -17.44
C SER A 23 -6.77 3.85 -18.16
N ASN A 24 -7.34 2.85 -18.83
CA ASN A 24 -6.59 1.92 -19.70
C ASN A 24 -6.90 2.27 -21.15
N SER A 25 -6.20 3.25 -21.70
CA SER A 25 -6.16 3.52 -23.14
C SER A 25 -4.87 2.93 -23.71
N SER A 26 -4.94 2.20 -24.82
CA SER A 26 -3.82 1.50 -25.47
C SER A 26 -2.64 2.42 -25.86
N ASP A 27 -2.85 3.74 -25.86
CA ASP A 27 -1.86 4.78 -26.16
C ASP A 27 -1.40 5.60 -24.94
N THR A 28 -1.91 5.33 -23.73
CA THR A 28 -1.60 6.14 -22.53
C THR A 28 -0.95 5.28 -21.46
N PRO A 29 0.15 5.74 -20.83
CA PRO A 29 0.75 5.01 -19.72
C PRO A 29 -0.28 4.74 -18.62
N SER A 30 -0.26 3.53 -18.09
CA SER A 30 -1.15 3.12 -17.00
C SER A 30 -1.08 4.14 -15.86
N GLN A 31 -2.24 4.68 -15.48
CA GLN A 31 -2.36 5.67 -14.41
C GLN A 31 -3.47 5.30 -13.42
N VAL A 32 -3.29 5.73 -12.18
CA VAL A 32 -4.26 5.65 -11.10
C VAL A 32 -4.36 7.01 -10.43
N THR A 33 -5.59 7.48 -10.19
CA THR A 33 -5.82 8.65 -9.34
C THR A 33 -6.33 8.19 -7.99
N LEU A 34 -5.66 8.60 -6.92
CA LEU A 34 -6.04 8.36 -5.54
C LEU A 34 -6.60 9.65 -4.94
N GLU A 35 -7.75 9.55 -4.27
CA GLU A 35 -8.32 10.60 -3.44
C GLU A 35 -7.79 10.50 -2.01
N MET A 36 -7.43 11.64 -1.43
CA MET A 36 -7.01 11.74 -0.04
C MET A 36 -8.21 11.49 0.86
N ASN A 37 -8.02 10.66 1.89
CA ASN A 37 -9.05 10.45 2.90
C ASN A 37 -9.15 11.66 3.86
N ARG A 38 -10.15 11.65 4.74
CA ARG A 38 -10.37 12.75 5.71
C ARG A 38 -9.22 12.98 6.70
N PHE A 39 -8.28 12.04 6.79
CA PHE A 39 -7.14 12.07 7.70
C PHE A 39 -5.88 12.62 7.04
N GLY A 40 -5.94 13.03 5.77
CA GLY A 40 -4.78 13.53 5.05
C GLY A 40 -3.93 12.44 4.37
N HIS A 41 -4.42 11.21 4.32
CA HIS A 41 -3.66 10.05 3.82
C HIS A 41 -4.23 9.53 2.50
N TYR A 42 -3.35 8.99 1.65
CA TYR A 42 -3.76 8.19 0.49
C TYR A 42 -3.76 6.71 0.86
N VAL A 43 -4.95 6.20 1.13
CA VAL A 43 -5.19 4.77 1.39
C VAL A 43 -5.85 4.16 0.16
N THR A 44 -5.41 2.98 -0.27
CA THR A 44 -5.92 2.36 -1.50
C THR A 44 -5.95 0.85 -1.40
N SER A 45 -6.95 0.23 -2.04
CA SER A 45 -6.97 -1.21 -2.21
C SER A 45 -5.99 -1.63 -3.31
N GLY A 46 -5.32 -2.75 -3.12
CA GLY A 46 -4.42 -3.33 -4.10
C GLY A 46 -4.25 -4.83 -3.89
N THR A 47 -3.21 -5.40 -4.49
CA THR A 47 -2.89 -6.82 -4.31
C THR A 47 -1.40 -7.04 -4.03
N ILE A 48 -1.13 -8.07 -3.22
CA ILE A 48 0.18 -8.70 -3.08
C ILE A 48 0.01 -10.17 -3.44
N ASN A 49 0.81 -10.66 -4.39
CA ASN A 49 0.76 -12.05 -4.86
C ASN A 49 -0.68 -12.51 -5.20
N GLY A 50 -1.50 -11.60 -5.76
CA GLY A 50 -2.90 -11.86 -6.14
C GLY A 50 -3.93 -11.77 -5.00
N GLN A 51 -3.50 -11.59 -3.74
CA GLN A 51 -4.39 -11.43 -2.60
C GLN A 51 -4.66 -9.96 -2.31
N THR A 52 -5.93 -9.62 -2.04
CA THR A 52 -6.36 -8.24 -1.76
C THR A 52 -5.79 -7.73 -0.44
N VAL A 53 -5.26 -6.51 -0.48
CA VAL A 53 -4.71 -5.81 0.70
C VAL A 53 -5.08 -4.34 0.65
N THR A 54 -4.90 -3.66 1.77
CA THR A 54 -5.00 -2.21 1.87
C THR A 54 -3.60 -1.61 2.00
N PHE A 55 -3.28 -0.65 1.14
CA PHE A 55 -2.04 0.11 1.17
C PHE A 55 -2.27 1.50 1.74
N LEU A 56 -1.29 1.98 2.51
CA LEU A 56 -1.09 3.38 2.82
C LEU A 56 0.14 3.86 2.03
N VAL A 57 -0.01 4.88 1.18
CA VAL A 57 1.12 5.47 0.45
C VAL A 57 2.05 6.16 1.45
N ASP A 58 3.31 5.75 1.50
CA ASP A 58 4.30 6.28 2.43
C ASP A 58 5.62 6.57 1.71
N THR A 59 5.85 7.85 1.41
CA THR A 59 7.09 8.33 0.78
C THR A 59 8.29 8.36 1.74
N GLY A 60 8.05 8.24 3.04
CA GLY A 60 9.10 8.15 4.07
C GLY A 60 9.66 6.73 4.23
N ALA A 61 8.91 5.71 3.82
CA ALA A 61 9.36 4.33 3.87
C ALA A 61 10.24 3.97 2.66
N THR A 62 11.46 3.48 2.90
CA THR A 62 12.34 3.00 1.80
C THR A 62 11.81 1.72 1.13
N ARG A 63 11.17 0.85 1.91
CA ARG A 63 10.66 -0.47 1.48
C ARG A 63 9.22 -0.65 1.95
N ILE A 64 8.50 -1.56 1.31
CA ILE A 64 7.17 -1.98 1.75
C ILE A 64 7.24 -2.58 3.17
N SER A 65 6.46 -2.06 4.10
CA SER A 65 6.35 -2.54 5.50
C SER A 65 4.99 -3.20 5.72
N ILE A 66 5.01 -4.47 6.14
CA ILE A 66 3.82 -5.32 6.23
C ILE A 66 3.56 -5.67 7.70
N PRO A 67 2.39 -5.37 8.26
CA PRO A 67 2.02 -5.80 9.61
C PRO A 67 2.18 -7.31 9.80
N GLY A 68 2.64 -7.74 10.99
CA GLY A 68 2.90 -9.14 11.27
C GLY A 68 1.68 -10.07 11.12
N ASN A 69 0.48 -9.57 11.41
CA ASN A 69 -0.80 -10.24 11.19
C ASN A 69 -1.14 -10.37 9.71
N VAL A 70 -0.99 -9.31 8.92
CA VAL A 70 -1.25 -9.31 7.48
C VAL A 70 -0.28 -10.25 6.75
N ALA A 71 1.00 -10.23 7.13
CA ALA A 71 1.98 -11.16 6.56
C ALA A 71 1.59 -12.63 6.76
N ARG A 72 0.97 -12.99 7.89
CA ARG A 72 0.46 -14.36 8.12
C ARG A 72 -0.75 -14.68 7.25
N GLN A 73 -1.67 -13.72 7.06
CA GLN A 73 -2.84 -13.90 6.19
C GLN A 73 -2.41 -14.13 4.73
N LEU A 74 -1.37 -13.42 4.31
CA LEU A 74 -0.79 -13.52 2.96
C LEU A 74 0.17 -14.71 2.77
N ASP A 75 0.39 -15.53 3.81
CA ASP A 75 1.38 -16.62 3.84
C ASP A 75 2.81 -16.18 3.42
N LEU A 76 3.20 -14.96 3.83
CA LEU A 76 4.52 -14.43 3.53
C LEU A 76 5.58 -15.02 4.45
N LYS A 77 6.65 -15.53 3.82
CA LYS A 77 7.80 -16.09 4.54
C LYS A 77 8.63 -14.99 5.19
N ARG A 78 8.87 -15.12 6.49
CA ARG A 78 9.86 -14.30 7.20
C ARG A 78 11.25 -14.80 6.87
N GLY A 79 12.07 -13.90 6.34
CA GLY A 79 13.49 -14.10 6.13
C GLY A 79 14.34 -13.57 7.28
N VAL A 80 15.52 -13.08 6.94
CA VAL A 80 16.54 -12.64 7.89
C VAL A 80 16.07 -11.43 8.72
N PRO A 81 16.18 -11.48 10.05
CA PRO A 81 15.89 -10.34 10.90
C PRO A 81 16.93 -9.24 10.71
N HIS A 82 16.48 -7.98 10.67
CA HIS A 82 17.34 -6.82 10.64
C HIS A 82 16.70 -5.64 11.37
N ARG A 83 17.54 -4.69 11.78
CA ARG A 83 17.10 -3.49 12.49
C ARG A 83 16.77 -2.38 11.50
N VAL A 84 15.63 -1.72 11.70
CA VAL A 84 15.26 -0.48 11.00
C VAL A 84 15.13 0.65 12.01
N MET A 85 15.45 1.87 11.59
CA MET A 85 15.28 3.07 12.41
C MET A 85 13.89 3.65 12.18
N THR A 86 13.19 3.96 13.26
CA THR A 86 11.89 4.64 13.23
C THR A 86 11.93 5.86 14.14
N ALA A 87 10.89 6.69 14.09
CA ALA A 87 10.76 7.85 14.99
C ALA A 87 10.79 7.46 16.48
N ASN A 88 10.32 6.26 16.82
CA ASN A 88 10.27 5.74 18.21
C ASN A 88 11.49 4.87 18.56
N GLY A 89 12.57 4.95 17.76
CA GLY A 89 13.78 4.16 17.94
C GLY A 89 13.92 2.98 16.98
N SER A 90 14.89 2.12 17.25
CA SER A 90 15.19 0.98 16.39
C SER A 90 14.33 -0.23 16.73
N ILE A 91 13.72 -0.83 15.72
CA ILE A 91 12.92 -2.05 15.85
C ILE A 91 13.51 -3.18 15.01
N THR A 92 13.23 -4.42 15.39
CA THR A 92 13.56 -5.59 14.56
C THR A 92 12.40 -5.92 13.62
N VAL A 93 12.72 -6.06 12.34
CA VAL A 93 11.82 -6.50 11.27
C VAL A 93 12.43 -7.69 10.54
N TYR A 94 11.62 -8.42 9.76
CA TYR A 94 12.06 -9.62 9.03
C TYR A 94 11.93 -9.36 7.54
N SER A 95 12.96 -9.65 6.74
CA SER A 95 12.84 -9.50 5.29
C SER A 95 11.74 -10.41 4.72
N THR A 96 11.12 -10.00 3.62
CA THR A 96 10.22 -10.86 2.84
C THR A 96 10.30 -10.47 1.36
N PHE A 97 9.90 -11.40 0.50
CA PHE A 97 9.86 -11.19 -0.94
C PHE A 97 8.41 -11.12 -1.42
N LEU A 98 8.14 -10.13 -2.27
CA LEU A 98 6.83 -9.88 -2.86
C LEU A 98 6.98 -10.09 -4.37
N GLU A 99 6.41 -11.18 -4.87
CA GLU A 99 6.52 -11.56 -6.28
C GLU A 99 5.82 -10.53 -7.17
N ARG A 100 4.67 -10.05 -6.71
CA ARG A 100 3.84 -9.09 -7.43
C ARG A 100 3.13 -8.17 -6.45
N VAL A 101 3.23 -6.87 -6.70
CA VAL A 101 2.50 -5.82 -5.97
C VAL A 101 1.77 -4.97 -6.99
N ALA A 102 0.46 -4.77 -6.82
CA ALA A 102 -0.33 -4.01 -7.77
C ALA A 102 -1.35 -3.07 -7.12
N ILE A 103 -1.57 -1.92 -7.76
CA ILE A 103 -2.63 -0.94 -7.45
C ILE A 103 -3.28 -0.58 -8.78
N GLY A 104 -4.49 -1.09 -9.02
CA GLY A 104 -5.13 -0.99 -10.33
C GLY A 104 -4.21 -1.57 -11.43
N PRO A 105 -3.96 -0.84 -12.53
CA PRO A 105 -3.05 -1.29 -13.60
C PRO A 105 -1.56 -1.11 -13.27
N LEU A 106 -1.21 -0.47 -12.15
CA LEU A 106 0.19 -0.26 -11.76
C LEU A 106 0.72 -1.52 -11.08
N GLU A 107 1.54 -2.28 -11.79
CA GLU A 107 2.14 -3.53 -11.29
C GLU A 107 3.67 -3.47 -11.31
N MET A 108 4.25 -3.87 -10.17
CA MET A 108 5.68 -4.05 -9.95
C MET A 108 5.93 -5.46 -9.42
N ARG A 109 7.10 -6.01 -9.77
CA ARG A 109 7.46 -7.40 -9.46
C ARG A 109 8.76 -7.47 -8.69
N ASN A 110 8.94 -8.58 -8.01
CA ASN A 110 10.19 -8.94 -7.33
C ASN A 110 10.65 -7.86 -6.32
N LEU A 111 9.69 -7.34 -5.56
CA LEU A 111 9.96 -6.31 -4.56
C LEU A 111 10.36 -6.94 -3.23
N GLN A 112 11.35 -6.34 -2.59
CA GLN A 112 11.70 -6.67 -1.22
C GLN A 112 10.84 -5.85 -0.25
N GLY A 113 10.17 -6.53 0.67
CA GLY A 113 9.48 -5.90 1.80
C GLY A 113 10.10 -6.33 3.12
N HIS A 114 9.50 -5.86 4.22
CA HIS A 114 9.75 -6.44 5.53
C HIS A 114 8.45 -6.65 6.30
N VAL A 115 8.39 -7.74 7.05
CA VAL A 115 7.36 -8.02 8.03
C VAL A 115 7.73 -7.29 9.32
N ASN A 116 6.85 -6.42 9.79
CA ASN A 116 7.01 -5.64 11.00
C ASN A 116 6.06 -6.17 12.09
N PRO A 117 6.57 -6.91 13.09
CA PRO A 117 5.76 -7.42 14.20
C PRO A 117 5.24 -6.32 15.14
N HIS A 118 5.86 -5.13 15.12
CA HIS A 118 5.51 -3.99 15.97
C HIS A 118 4.51 -3.05 15.28
N MET A 119 4.16 -3.32 14.02
CA MET A 119 3.14 -2.58 13.29
C MET A 119 1.78 -3.23 13.55
N GLY A 120 0.86 -2.45 14.13
CA GLY A 120 -0.54 -2.81 14.26
C GLY A 120 -1.35 -2.46 13.01
N GLY A 121 -2.66 -2.72 13.05
CA GLY A 121 -3.57 -2.41 11.95
C GLY A 121 -3.57 -3.47 10.85
N GLN A 122 -4.12 -3.11 9.69
CA GLN A 122 -4.22 -3.98 8.50
C GLN A 122 -3.55 -3.35 7.27
N GLU A 123 -3.11 -2.11 7.38
CA GLU A 123 -2.54 -1.36 6.27
C GLU A 123 -1.08 -1.70 6.07
N ILE A 124 -0.70 -1.87 4.81
CA ILE A 124 0.67 -2.07 4.39
C ILE A 124 1.24 -0.71 3.97
N LEU A 125 2.40 -0.31 4.50
CA LEU A 125 3.06 0.91 4.03
C LEU A 125 3.68 0.63 2.67
N LEU A 126 3.24 1.37 1.65
CA LEU A 126 3.74 1.27 0.30
C LEU A 126 4.92 2.23 0.13
N GLY A 127 6.13 1.68 0.24
CA GLY A 127 7.36 2.47 0.25
C GLY A 127 7.92 2.82 -1.13
N MET A 128 9.03 3.56 -1.08
CA MET A 128 9.74 4.11 -2.24
C MET A 128 10.28 3.06 -3.21
N ASN A 129 10.51 1.81 -2.78
CA ASN A 129 10.92 0.76 -3.72
C ASN A 129 9.82 0.37 -4.72
N PHE A 130 8.54 0.67 -4.42
CA PHE A 130 7.44 0.65 -5.39
C PHE A 130 7.27 2.03 -6.04
N LEU A 131 7.19 3.09 -5.22
CA LEU A 131 6.83 4.43 -5.68
C LEU A 131 7.84 5.07 -6.64
N LYS A 132 9.13 4.72 -6.55
CA LYS A 132 10.18 5.26 -7.44
C LYS A 132 10.00 4.92 -8.92
N SER A 133 9.20 3.91 -9.22
CA SER A 133 8.87 3.49 -10.58
C SER A 133 7.66 4.23 -11.15
N LEU A 134 7.17 5.25 -10.43
CA LEU A 134 6.00 6.04 -10.78
C LEU A 134 6.37 7.53 -10.83
N GLU A 135 5.79 8.22 -11.79
CA GLU A 135 5.60 9.66 -11.73
C GLU A 135 4.46 9.94 -10.75
N MET A 136 4.72 10.83 -9.77
CA MET A 136 3.74 11.23 -8.76
C MET A 136 3.41 12.71 -8.93
N THR A 137 2.15 13.00 -9.24
CA THR A 137 1.63 14.37 -9.32
C THR A 137 0.54 14.57 -8.28
N GLN A 138 0.80 15.41 -7.29
CA GLN A 138 -0.20 15.79 -6.29
C GLN A 138 -0.89 17.10 -6.69
N ARG A 139 -2.22 17.09 -6.75
CA ARG A 139 -3.05 18.29 -6.99
C ARG A 139 -4.22 18.31 -6.00
N ALA A 140 -4.25 19.33 -5.14
CA ALA A 140 -5.22 19.45 -4.06
C ALA A 140 -5.29 18.14 -3.23
N ASN A 141 -6.46 17.49 -3.21
CA ASN A 141 -6.71 16.24 -2.48
C ASN A 141 -6.52 14.99 -3.35
N ARG A 142 -5.83 15.08 -4.50
CA ARG A 142 -5.59 13.96 -5.40
C ARG A 142 -4.11 13.69 -5.60
N LEU A 143 -3.76 12.41 -5.61
CA LEU A 143 -2.46 11.90 -6.01
C LEU A 143 -2.62 11.09 -7.30
N ILE A 144 -2.02 11.57 -8.37
CA ILE A 144 -1.97 10.88 -9.66
C ILE A 144 -0.67 10.10 -9.70
N LEU A 145 -0.79 8.79 -9.88
CA LEU A 145 0.30 7.84 -10.02
C LEU A 145 0.33 7.34 -11.45
N LYS A 146 1.43 7.54 -12.15
CA LYS A 146 1.59 7.13 -13.53
C LYS A 146 2.87 6.32 -13.67
N LYS A 147 2.81 5.18 -14.37
CA LYS A 147 4.00 4.35 -14.60
C LYS A 147 5.00 5.11 -15.48
N LEU A 148 6.27 5.12 -15.05
CA LEU A 148 7.40 5.65 -15.82
C LEU A 148 7.72 4.76 -17.04
#